data_AF-A0A2T3IZS9-F1
#
_entry.id   AF-A0A2T3IZS9-F1
#
_cell.length_a   1.000
_cell.length_b   1.000
_cell.length_c   1.000
_cell.angle_alpha   90.00
_cell.angle_beta   90.00
_cell.angle_gamma   90.00
#
_symmetry.space_group_name_H-M   'P 1'
#
loop_
_entity.id
_entity.type
_entity.pdbx_description
1 polymer ?
#
loop_
_entity_poly.entity_id
_entity_poly.type
_entity_poly.pdbx_seq_one_letter_code
_entity_poly.pdbx_strand_id
1 'polypeptide(L)' 'MNFTYLIEGTLFGLIVLLIGLAGGFFFTMATVKPAEGKSIVESRIEFGFYGVASLVFAGLLTDIIS' A
#
# COMPACT_ATOMS: atom_id res chain seq x y z
N MET A 1 -19.21 19.15 13.95
CA MET A 1 -18.16 18.91 12.93
C MET A 1 -18.87 18.68 11.61
N ASN A 2 -18.49 19.38 10.54
CA ASN A 2 -19.16 19.21 9.25
C ASN A 2 -18.84 17.82 8.69
N PHE A 3 -19.84 17.07 8.24
CA PHE A 3 -19.70 15.67 7.82
C PHE A 3 -18.67 15.52 6.68
N THR A 4 -18.56 16.55 5.84
CA THR A 4 -17.56 16.67 4.77
C THR A 4 -16.12 16.57 5.27
N TYR A 5 -15.76 17.31 6.33
CA TYR A 5 -14.39 17.29 6.89
C TYR A 5 -14.04 15.95 7.55
N LEU A 6 -15.04 15.21 8.06
CA LEU A 6 -14.84 13.85 8.56
C LEU A 6 -14.45 12.91 7.41
N ILE A 7 -15.14 13.01 6.27
CA ILE A 7 -14.91 12.18 5.09
C ILE A 7 -13.54 12.49 4.48
N GLU A 8 -13.23 13.77 4.25
CA GLU A 8 -11.92 14.20 3.73
C GLU A 8 -10.77 13.76 4.63
N GLY A 9 -10.89 13.93 5.95
CA GLY A 9 -9.88 13.50 6.91
C GLY A 9 -9.70 11.97 6.92
N THR A 10 -10.78 11.21 6.78
CA THR A 10 -10.72 9.74 6.71
C THR A 10 -10.04 9.28 5.41
N LEU A 11 -10.39 9.88 4.28
CA LEU A 11 -9.79 9.57 2.98
C LEU A 11 -8.30 9.91 2.96
N PHE A 12 -7.91 11.07 3.50
CA PHE A 12 -6.50 11.43 3.67
C PHE A 12 -5.74 10.42 4.53
N GLY A 13 -6.32 10.00 5.67
CA GLY A 13 -5.73 8.98 6.53
C GLY A 13 -5.53 7.64 5.80
N LEU A 14 -6.51 7.22 4.99
CA LEU A 14 -6.41 6.00 4.16
C LEU A 14 -5.32 6.11 3.09
N ILE A 15 -5.17 7.26 2.43
CA ILE A 15 -4.10 7.50 1.45
C ILE A 15 -2.73 7.34 2.11
N VAL A 16 -2.51 8.00 3.25
CA VAL A 16 -1.23 7.90 3.98
C VAL A 16 -0.94 6.46 4.40
N LEU A 17 -1.97 5.75 4.88
CA LEU A 17 -1.84 4.35 5.27
C LEU A 17 -1.45 3.45 4.09
N LEU A 18 -2.06 3.65 2.91
CA LEU A 18 -1.74 2.90 1.68
C LEU A 18 -0.32 3.19 1.18
N ILE A 19 0.14 4.44 1.26
CA ILE A 19 1.52 4.81 0.90
C ILE A 19 2.52 4.13 1.87
N GLY A 20 2.24 4.15 3.17
CA GLY A 20 3.06 3.47 4.16
C GLY A 20 3.10 1.95 3.95
N LEU A 21 1.95 1.35 3.62
CA LEU A 21 1.83 -0.07 3.31
C LEU A 21 2.64 -0.44 2.06
N ALA A 22 2.60 0.39 1.02
CA ALA A 22 3.40 0.21 -0.19
C ALA A 22 4.90 0.19 0.12
N GLY A 23 5.37 1.15 0.91
CA GLY A 23 6.76 1.20 1.37
C GLY A 23 7.16 -0.04 2.16
N GLY A 24 6.30 -0.50 3.07
CA GLY A 24 6.50 -1.73 3.83
C GLY A 24 6.62 -2.96 2.94
N PHE A 25 5.73 -3.11 1.95
CA PHE A 25 5.78 -4.23 1.01
C PHE A 25 7.04 -4.21 0.14
N PHE A 26 7.46 -3.06 -0.37
CA PHE A 26 8.71 -2.97 -1.13
C PHE A 26 9.94 -3.26 -0.27
N PHE A 27 9.94 -2.83 0.99
CA PHE A 27 11.00 -3.18 1.93
C PHE A 27 11.04 -4.69 2.21
N THR A 28 9.89 -5.33 2.44
CA THR A 28 9.80 -6.78 2.62
C THR A 28 10.24 -7.51 1.36
N MET A 29 9.82 -7.07 0.17
CA MET A 29 10.29 -7.61 -1.11
C MET A 29 11.82 -7.57 -1.23
N ALA A 30 12.45 -6.47 -0.85
CA ALA A 30 13.90 -6.31 -0.93
C ALA A 30 14.66 -7.16 0.10
N THR A 31 14.07 -7.39 1.28
CA THR A 31 14.73 -8.04 2.43
C THR A 31 14.30 -9.49 2.66
N VAL A 32 13.29 -9.98 1.94
CA VAL A 32 12.78 -11.35 2.09
C VAL A 32 13.89 -12.36 1.82
N LYS A 33 14.07 -13.26 2.79
CA LYS A 33 15.01 -14.38 2.73
C LYS A 33 14.33 -15.63 2.17
N PRO A 34 15.09 -16.57 1.58
CA PRO A 34 14.58 -17.90 1.30
C PRO A 34 14.01 -18.54 2.56
N ALA A 35 12.73 -18.89 2.52
CA ALA A 35 12.10 -19.78 3.49
C ALA A 35 12.02 -21.17 2.87
N GLU A 36 12.29 -22.20 3.66
CA GLU A 36 12.21 -23.59 3.19
C GLU A 36 10.80 -23.88 2.64
N GLY A 37 10.73 -24.35 1.40
CA GLY A 37 9.47 -24.74 0.75
C GLY A 37 8.72 -23.63 -0.02
N LYS A 38 9.14 -22.36 0.04
CA LYS A 38 8.54 -21.28 -0.79
C LYS A 38 9.58 -20.62 -1.70
N SER A 39 9.23 -20.43 -2.97
CA SER A 39 10.09 -19.72 -3.91
C SER A 39 10.29 -18.26 -3.46
N ILE A 40 11.54 -17.83 -3.34
CA ILE A 40 11.90 -16.43 -3.06
C ILE A 40 11.31 -15.51 -4.12
N VAL A 41 11.36 -15.94 -5.38
CA VAL A 41 10.90 -15.15 -6.52
C VAL A 41 9.40 -14.92 -6.44
N GLU A 42 8.64 -15.96 -6.09
CA GLU A 42 7.18 -15.86 -5.91
C GLU A 42 6.83 -14.89 -4.78
N SER A 43 7.49 -15.02 -3.63
CA SER A 43 7.28 -14.10 -2.50
C SER A 43 7.63 -12.65 -2.86
N ARG A 44 8.70 -12.43 -3.61
CA ARG A 44 9.07 -11.08 -4.09
C ARG A 44 8.04 -10.50 -5.03
N ILE A 45 7.51 -11.30 -5.95
CA ILE A 45 6.46 -10.88 -6.88
C ILE A 45 5.18 -10.54 -6.13
N GLU A 46 4.77 -11.37 -5.16
CA GLU A 46 3.61 -11.09 -4.31
C GLU A 46 3.75 -9.74 -3.59
N PHE A 47 4.86 -9.53 -2.86
CA PHE A 47 5.08 -8.27 -2.14
C PHE A 47 5.20 -7.07 -3.10
N GLY A 48 5.86 -7.24 -4.26
CA GLY A 48 5.90 -6.21 -5.28
C GLY A 48 4.51 -5.84 -5.81
N PHE A 49 3.66 -6.83 -6.08
CA PHE A 49 2.29 -6.63 -6.53
C PHE A 49 1.45 -5.89 -5.48
N TYR A 50 1.51 -6.31 -4.21
CA TYR A 50 0.80 -5.62 -3.13
C TYR A 50 1.29 -4.19 -2.92
N GLY A 51 2.59 -3.94 -3.06
CA GLY A 51 3.17 -2.60 -3.00
C GLY A 51 2.60 -1.70 -4.10
N VAL A 52 2.61 -2.17 -5.35
CA VAL A 52 2.07 -1.41 -6.49
C VAL A 52 0.55 -1.21 -6.36
N ALA A 53 -0.21 -2.24 -5.98
CA ALA A 53 -1.66 -2.13 -5.78
C ALA A 53 -1.99 -1.05 -4.74
N SER A 54 -1.24 -1.01 -3.64
CA SER A 54 -1.42 0.01 -2.60
C SER A 54 -1.21 1.43 -3.13
N LEU A 55 -0.20 1.64 -3.99
CA LEU A 55 0.02 2.94 -4.64
C LEU A 55 -1.09 3.30 -5.63
N VAL A 56 -1.59 2.35 -6.41
CA VAL A 56 -2.70 2.58 -7.34
C VAL A 56 -3.94 3.02 -6.58
N PHE A 57 -4.30 2.33 -5.49
CA PHE A 57 -5.44 2.74 -4.66
C PHE A 57 -5.22 4.08 -3.97
N ALA A 58 -4.00 4.38 -3.51
CA ALA A 58 -3.67 5.70 -2.96
C ALA A 58 -3.87 6.81 -4.01
N GLY A 59 -3.45 6.57 -5.26
CA GLY A 59 -3.65 7.50 -6.36
C GLY A 59 -5.13 7.73 -6.68
N LEU A 60 -5.93 6.65 -6.75
CA LEU A 60 -7.37 6.74 -6.98
C LEU A 60 -8.09 7.51 -5.86
N LEU A 61 -7.74 7.25 -4.60
CA LEU A 61 -8.31 7.98 -3.47
C LEU A 61 -7.90 9.44 -3.45
N THR A 62 -6.68 9.76 -3.91
CA THR A 62 -6.20 11.14 -4.03
C THR A 62 -7.01 11.90 -5.08
N ASP A 63 -7.32 11.27 -6.23
CA ASP A 63 -8.15 11.86 -7.28
C ASP A 63 -9.58 12.15 -6.80
N ILE A 64 -10.13 11.30 -5.93
CA ILE A 64 -11.47 11.49 -5.34
C ILE A 64 -11.56 12.73 -4.43
N ILE A 65 -10.45 13.12 -3.78
CA ILE A 65 -10.42 14.23 -2.82
C ILE A 65 -9.83 15.54 -3.38
N SER A 66 -9.33 15.52 -4.62
CA SER A 66 -8.70 16.68 -5.28
C SER A 66 -9.70 17.53 -6.05
#